data_AF-A0A6I1NHS7-F1
#
_entry.id   AF-A0A6I1NHS7-F1
#
_cell.length_a   1.000
_cell.length_b   1.000
_cell.length_c   1.000
_cell.angle_alpha   90.00
_cell.angle_beta   90.00
_cell.angle_gamma   90.00
#
_symmetry.space_group_name_H-M   'P 1'
#
loop_
_entity.id
_entity.type
_entity.pdbx_description
1 polymer ?
#
loop_
_entity_poly.entity_id
_entity_poly.type
_entity_poly.pdbx_seq_one_letter_code
_entity_poly.pdbx_strand_id
1 'polypeptide(L)' 'MQTSSEMSGSLIKRMAKDMLQNGFDQNWPVDAWMNPNTGRLEIQDGHHRAAAAKKAGLGSIPVNIWE' A
#
# COMPACT_ATOMS: atom_id res chain seq x y z
N MET A 1 4.91 12.19 -0.39
CA MET A 1 3.89 11.86 0.63
C MET A 1 2.53 12.30 0.14
N GLN A 2 1.57 11.37 0.04
CA GLN A 2 0.19 11.72 -0.27
C GLN A 2 -0.46 12.39 0.94
N THR A 3 -1.17 13.47 0.70
CA THR A 3 -1.88 14.22 1.74
C THR A 3 -3.16 13.48 2.14
N SER A 4 -3.64 13.69 3.37
CA SER A 4 -4.90 13.09 3.84
C SER A 4 -6.11 13.43 2.94
N SER A 5 -6.05 14.53 2.20
CA SER A 5 -7.05 14.95 1.20
C SER A 5 -7.10 14.06 -0.04
N GLU A 6 -6.02 13.35 -0.38
CA GLU A 6 -5.96 12.45 -1.54
C GLU A 6 -6.46 11.04 -1.19
N MET A 7 -6.48 10.69 0.10
CA MET A 7 -6.91 9.40 0.64
C MET A 7 -8.46 9.22 0.65
N SER A 8 -9.04 8.91 -0.51
CA SER A 8 -10.45 8.53 -0.62
C SER A 8 -10.80 7.19 0.05
N GLY A 9 -11.62 7.24 1.09
CA GLY A 9 -12.11 6.05 1.80
C GLY A 9 -13.02 5.13 0.97
N SER A 10 -13.75 5.66 -0.02
CA SER A 10 -14.58 4.85 -0.93
C SER A 10 -13.72 4.04 -1.91
N LEU A 11 -12.62 4.64 -2.41
CA LEU A 11 -11.64 3.94 -3.24
C LEU A 11 -10.99 2.80 -2.45
N ILE A 12 -10.56 3.05 -1.21
CA ILE A 12 -9.98 2.03 -0.33
C ILE A 12 -10.96 0.88 -0.10
N LYS A 13 -12.24 1.16 0.16
CA LYS A 13 -13.27 0.13 0.34
C LYS A 13 -13.45 -0.72 -0.92
N ARG A 14 -13.47 -0.10 -2.10
CA ARG A 14 -13.59 -0.82 -3.39
C ARG A 14 -12.39 -1.71 -3.63
N MET A 15 -11.17 -1.19 -3.45
CA MET A 15 -9.93 -1.93 -3.63
C MET A 15 -9.80 -3.07 -2.61
N ALA A 16 -10.19 -2.84 -1.34
CA ALA A 16 -10.15 -3.90 -0.33
C ALA A 16 -11.10 -5.05 -0.66
N LYS A 17 -12.29 -4.76 -1.21
CA LYS A 17 -13.23 -5.80 -1.66
C LYS A 17 -12.64 -6.63 -2.82
N ASP A 18 -11.99 -5.97 -3.76
CA ASP A 18 -11.28 -6.65 -4.85
C ASP A 18 -10.12 -7.52 -4.33
N MET A 19 -9.30 -6.97 -3.43
CA MET A 19 -8.18 -7.67 -2.81
C MET A 19 -8.59 -8.87 -1.95
N LEU A 20 -9.78 -8.85 -1.34
CA LEU A 20 -10.33 -10.01 -0.63
C LEU A 20 -10.61 -11.20 -1.57
N GLN A 21 -10.93 -10.93 -2.83
CA GLN A 21 -11.28 -11.96 -3.81
C GLN A 21 -10.07 -12.40 -4.63
N ASN A 22 -9.24 -11.43 -5.02
CA ASN A 22 -8.18 -11.61 -6.02
C ASN A 22 -6.77 -11.51 -5.43
N GLY A 23 -6.64 -11.13 -4.16
CA GLY A 23 -5.35 -10.80 -3.56
C GLY A 23 -4.81 -9.44 -4.02
N PHE A 24 -3.55 -9.16 -3.70
CA PHE A 24 -2.89 -7.92 -4.12
C PHE A 24 -2.35 -8.06 -5.55
N ASP A 25 -2.58 -7.05 -6.41
CA ASP A 25 -2.02 -7.03 -7.76
C ASP A 25 -0.50 -6.83 -7.73
N GLN A 26 0.24 -7.89 -8.07
CA GLN A 26 1.70 -7.92 -8.02
C GLN A 26 2.36 -7.06 -9.10
N ASN A 27 1.63 -6.67 -10.16
CA ASN A 27 2.18 -5.79 -11.20
C ASN A 27 2.29 -4.33 -10.76
N TRP A 28 1.62 -3.98 -9.65
CA TRP A 28 1.58 -2.62 -9.13
C TRP A 28 1.97 -2.60 -7.64
N PRO A 29 3.25 -2.91 -7.33
CA PRO A 29 3.75 -2.92 -5.96
C PRO A 29 3.64 -1.55 -5.28
N VAL A 30 3.80 -1.56 -3.96
CA VAL A 30 3.96 -0.33 -3.17
C VAL A 30 5.42 0.11 -3.25
N ASP A 31 5.67 1.37 -3.56
CA ASP A 31 7.01 1.91 -3.54
C ASP A 31 7.35 2.39 -2.14
N ALA A 32 8.44 1.89 -1.58
CA ALA A 32 8.96 2.27 -0.28
C ALA A 32 10.44 2.62 -0.38
N TRP A 33 10.92 3.44 0.54
CA TRP A 33 12.34 3.69 0.70
C TRP A 33 12.79 3.16 2.07
N MET A 34 14.02 2.65 2.13
CA MET A 34 14.61 2.21 3.39
C MET A 34 15.26 3.40 4.09
N ASN A 35 14.70 3.83 5.22
CA ASN A 35 15.28 4.92 5.98
C ASN A 35 16.58 4.46 6.69
N PRO A 36 17.77 4.96 6.28
CA PRO A 36 19.04 4.48 6.82
C PRO A 36 19.25 4.86 8.29
N ASN A 37 18.55 5.88 8.78
CA ASN A 37 18.65 6.32 10.18
C ASN A 37 17.81 5.46 11.12
N THR A 38 16.73 4.84 10.63
CA THR A 38 15.77 4.10 11.46
C THR A 38 15.68 2.61 11.14
N GLY A 39 16.20 2.19 9.97
CA GLY A 39 16.08 0.84 9.44
C GLY A 39 14.64 0.46 9.07
N ARG A 40 13.73 1.44 8.94
CA ARG A 40 12.32 1.20 8.62
C ARG A 40 12.03 1.49 7.15
N LEU A 41 11.12 0.71 6.58
CA LEU A 41 10.52 0.99 5.29
C LEU A 41 9.42 2.04 5.44
N GLU A 42 9.53 3.10 4.65
CA GLU A 42 8.58 4.19 4.59
C GLU A 42 7.94 4.23 3.20
N ILE A 43 6.61 4.29 3.12
CA ILE A 43 5.88 4.27 1.86
C ILE A 43 6.03 5.61 1.14
N GLN A 44 6.48 5.58 -0.10
CA GLN A 44 6.55 6.74 -0.99
C GLN A 44 5.31 6.84 -1.90
N ASP A 45 4.90 5.72 -2.51
CA ASP A 45 3.68 5.62 -3.32
C ASP A 45 2.92 4.31 -3.07
N GLY A 46 1.60 4.33 -3.32
CA GLY A 46 0.71 3.20 -3.11
C GLY A 46 -0.04 3.23 -1.79
N HIS A 47 -0.24 4.40 -1.19
CA HIS A 47 -0.92 4.58 0.10
C HIS A 47 -2.33 3.98 0.14
N HIS A 48 -3.16 4.20 -0.90
CA HIS A 48 -4.49 3.55 -0.98
C HIS A 48 -4.39 2.03 -1.11
N ARG A 49 -3.42 1.52 -1.89
CA ARG A 49 -3.20 0.08 -2.08
C ARG A 49 -2.81 -0.57 -0.75
N ALA A 50 -1.85 0.02 -0.03
CA ALA A 50 -1.44 -0.45 1.29
C ALA A 50 -2.59 -0.42 2.31
N ALA A 51 -3.36 0.67 2.34
CA ALA A 51 -4.53 0.79 3.21
C ALA A 51 -5.63 -0.23 2.86
N ALA A 52 -5.86 -0.48 1.57
CA ALA A 52 -6.81 -1.47 1.09
C ALA A 52 -6.39 -2.89 1.46
N ALA A 53 -5.11 -3.22 1.31
CA ALA A 53 -4.55 -4.52 1.68
C ALA A 53 -4.70 -4.80 3.17
N LYS A 54 -4.38 -3.81 4.02
CA LYS A 54 -4.60 -3.88 5.46
C LYS A 54 -6.07 -4.13 5.79
N LYS A 55 -6.99 -3.45 5.09
CA LYS A 55 -8.43 -3.62 5.27
C LYS A 55 -8.94 -4.98 4.77
N ALA A 56 -8.31 -5.53 3.74
CA ALA A 56 -8.58 -6.87 3.21
C ALA A 56 -7.95 -7.98 4.08
N GLY A 57 -7.16 -7.64 5.11
CA GLY A 57 -6.53 -8.62 5.99
C GLY A 57 -5.38 -9.39 5.34
N LEU A 58 -4.77 -8.84 4.28
CA LEU A 58 -3.60 -9.46 3.66
C LEU A 58 -2.40 -9.36 4.59
N GLY A 59 -1.73 -10.49 4.84
CA GLY A 59 -0.58 -10.57 5.75
C GLY A 59 0.73 -10.01 5.16
N SER A 60 0.82 -9.88 3.84
CA SER A 60 1.95 -9.29 3.14
C SER A 60 1.51 -8.64 1.83
N ILE A 61 2.31 -7.70 1.34
CA ILE A 61 2.11 -7.01 0.06
C ILE A 61 3.45 -6.93 -0.69
N PRO A 62 3.42 -6.90 -2.03
CA PRO A 62 4.62 -6.66 -2.82
C PRO A 62 5.08 -5.21 -2.65
N VAL A 63 6.38 -5.03 -2.45
CA VAL A 63 7.03 -3.74 -2.23
C VAL A 63 8.27 -3.62 -3.12
N ASN A 64 8.39 -2.50 -3.82
CA ASN A 64 9.64 -2.08 -4.45
C ASN A 64 10.39 -1.18 -3.47
N ILE A 65 11.66 -1.51 -3.20
CA ILE A 65 12.51 -0.77 -2.27
C ILE A 65 13.49 0.08 -3.08
N TRP A 66 13.48 1.39 -2.82
CA TRP A 66 14.41 2.35 -3.38
C TRP A 66 15.48 2.71 -2.33
N GLU A 67 16.74 2.76 -2.76
CA GLU A 67 17.92 3.18 -1.96
C GLU A 67 18.24 4.67 -2.17
#